data_AF-A0A3B3ZZ97-F1
#
_entry.id   AF-A0A3B3ZZ97-F1
#
_cell.length_a   1.000
_cell.length_b   1.000
_cell.length_c   1.000
_cell.angle_alpha   90.00
_cell.angle_beta   90.00
_cell.angle_gamma   90.00
#
_symmetry.space_group_name_H-M   'P 1'
#
loop_
_entity.id
_entity.type
_entity.pdbx_description
1 polymer ?
#
loop_
_entity_poly.entity_id
_entity_poly.type
_entity_poly.pdbx_seq_one_letter_code
_entity_poly.pdbx_strand_id
1 'polypeptide(L)'
;MPAYATNMRLKFPILAIVLEVVTIILFGVFVVYDDGKGHGHEADHHDNNTHEAGPMDLYPMFQDVHVMIFIGFGFLMTFLKRYGFSSVGVNLLLAAFGLQWGLLMQGLWHMDHGKIKINIFK
;
A
#
# COMPACT_ATOMS: atom_id res chain seq x y z
N MET A 1 -31.86 -28.15 -10.51
CA MET A 1 -30.97 -26.98 -10.64
C MET A 1 -29.55 -27.47 -10.33
N PRO A 2 -28.59 -27.45 -11.28
CA PRO A 2 -27.30 -28.06 -11.03
C PRO A 2 -26.55 -27.21 -10.00
N ALA A 3 -26.08 -27.86 -8.94
CA ALA A 3 -25.23 -27.25 -7.93
C ALA A 3 -23.97 -26.70 -8.63
N TYR A 4 -23.73 -25.40 -8.49
CA TYR A 4 -22.49 -24.77 -8.90
C TYR A 4 -21.34 -25.51 -8.22
N ALA A 5 -20.60 -26.33 -8.98
CA ALA A 5 -19.30 -26.81 -8.56
C ALA A 5 -18.40 -25.57 -8.44
N THR A 6 -18.31 -25.03 -7.24
CA THR A 6 -17.52 -23.85 -6.93
C THR A 6 -16.04 -24.23 -7.01
N ASN A 7 -15.49 -24.23 -8.22
CA ASN A 7 -14.06 -24.34 -8.50
C ASN A 7 -13.32 -23.06 -8.03
N MET A 8 -13.41 -22.75 -6.74
CA MET A 8 -12.74 -21.61 -6.10
C MET A 8 -11.22 -21.68 -6.22
N ARG A 9 -10.66 -22.89 -6.37
CA ARG A 9 -9.22 -23.11 -6.57
C ARG A 9 -8.68 -22.43 -7.83
N LEU A 10 -9.51 -22.23 -8.86
CA LEU A 10 -9.12 -21.53 -10.09
C LEU A 10 -9.67 -20.09 -10.13
N LYS A 11 -10.89 -19.86 -9.61
CA LYS A 11 -11.52 -18.53 -9.62
C LYS A 11 -10.80 -17.53 -8.72
N PHE A 12 -10.31 -17.98 -7.56
CA PHE A 12 -9.60 -17.12 -6.61
C PHE A 12 -8.28 -16.57 -7.18
N PRO A 13 -7.35 -17.40 -7.71
CA PRO A 13 -6.12 -16.86 -8.31
C PRO A 13 -6.37 -16.03 -9.56
N ILE A 14 -7.36 -16.38 -10.40
CA ILE A 14 -7.72 -15.56 -11.56
C ILE A 14 -8.17 -14.17 -11.12
N LEU A 15 -9.04 -14.08 -10.11
CA LEU A 15 -9.51 -12.81 -9.57
C LEU A 15 -8.35 -11.99 -8.97
N ALA A 16 -7.44 -12.63 -8.23
CA ALA A 16 -6.26 -11.95 -7.69
C ALA A 16 -5.36 -11.38 -8.79
N ILE A 17 -5.09 -12.14 -9.86
CA ILE A 17 -4.28 -11.67 -11.00
C ILE A 17 -4.96 -10.49 -11.70
N VAL A 18 -6.28 -10.57 -11.93
CA VAL A 18 -7.01 -9.46 -12.56
C VAL A 18 -6.96 -8.20 -11.72
N LEU A 19 -7.16 -8.32 -10.39
CA LEU A 19 -7.05 -7.19 -9.47
C LEU A 19 -5.65 -6.58 -9.48
N GLU A 20 -4.60 -7.41 -9.49
CA GLU A 20 -3.20 -6.95 -9.54
C GLU A 20 -2.88 -6.22 -10.87
N VAL A 21 -3.35 -6.75 -12.00
CA VAL A 21 -3.14 -6.09 -13.31
C VAL A 21 -3.83 -4.73 -13.33
N VAL A 22 -5.05 -4.63 -12.77
CA VAL A 22 -5.78 -3.36 -12.67
C VAL A 22 -5.05 -2.37 -11.77
N THR A 23 -4.54 -2.79 -10.60
CA THR A 23 -3.78 -1.91 -9.71
C THR A 23 -2.48 -1.45 -10.36
N ILE A 24 -1.74 -2.33 -11.04
CA ILE A 24 -0.52 -1.94 -11.77
C ILE A 24 -0.80 -0.86 -12.82
N ILE A 25 -1.86 -1.03 -13.62
CA ILE A 25 -2.24 -0.02 -14.63
C ILE A 25 -2.61 1.31 -13.96
N LEU A 26 -3.39 1.27 -12.88
CA LEU A 26 -3.77 2.47 -12.12
C LEU A 26 -2.54 3.17 -11.55
N PHE A 27 -1.61 2.43 -10.94
CA PHE A 27 -0.35 2.99 -10.45
C PHE A 27 0.46 3.61 -11.60
N GLY A 28 0.64 2.92 -12.72
CA GLY A 28 1.41 3.43 -13.86
C GLY A 28 0.82 4.72 -14.48
N VAL A 29 -0.49 4.93 -14.41
CA VAL A 29 -1.16 6.12 -14.94
C VAL A 29 -1.19 7.27 -13.94
N PHE A 30 -1.53 6.98 -12.68
CA PHE A 30 -1.82 8.03 -11.69
C PHE A 30 -0.63 8.37 -10.78
N VAL A 31 0.28 7.43 -10.55
CA VAL A 31 1.43 7.60 -9.67
C VAL A 31 2.62 8.09 -10.48
N VAL A 32 3.08 9.29 -10.16
CA VAL A 32 4.33 9.85 -10.70
C VAL A 32 5.25 10.13 -9.51
N TYR A 33 6.47 9.66 -9.62
CA TYR A 33 7.49 9.93 -8.61
C TYR A 33 8.02 11.36 -8.81
N ASP A 34 7.97 12.18 -7.76
CA ASP A 34 8.58 13.50 -7.81
C ASP A 34 10.09 13.33 -7.57
N ASP A 35 10.84 13.12 -8.65
CA ASP A 35 12.29 13.29 -8.63
C ASP A 35 12.54 14.76 -8.30
N GLY A 36 13.03 15.07 -7.10
CA GLY A 36 13.29 16.44 -6.61
C GLY A 36 14.35 17.24 -7.39
N LYS A 37 14.31 17.22 -8.72
CA LYS A 37 15.14 17.93 -9.68
C LYS A 37 14.30 18.94 -10.45
N GLY A 38 13.95 20.01 -9.75
CA GLY A 38 13.40 21.25 -10.30
C GLY A 38 13.13 22.17 -9.11
N HIS A 39 13.82 23.26 -8.87
CA HIS A 39 14.61 24.13 -9.72
C HIS A 39 15.86 24.58 -8.98
N GLY A 40 17.00 24.60 -9.65
CA GLY A 40 18.08 25.49 -9.23
C GLY A 40 17.58 26.91 -9.39
N HIS A 41 17.34 27.61 -8.29
CA HIS A 41 17.59 29.04 -8.14
C HIS A 41 17.53 29.41 -6.65
N GLU A 42 18.61 30.07 -6.25
CA GLU A 42 18.81 30.87 -5.05
C GLU A 42 18.93 30.17 -3.69
N ALA A 43 20.14 30.34 -3.15
CA ALA A 43 20.44 30.30 -1.74
C ALA A 43 19.55 31.32 -1.03
N ASP A 44 18.71 30.85 -0.11
CA ASP A 44 18.28 31.69 0.99
C ASP A 44 18.36 30.89 2.28
N HIS A 45 19.30 31.32 3.12
CA HIS A 45 19.44 30.91 4.50
C HIS A 45 18.20 31.40 5.26
N HIS A 46 17.30 30.50 5.62
CA HIS A 46 16.40 30.77 6.73
C HIS A 46 16.28 29.53 7.62
N ASP A 47 17.09 29.59 8.66
CA ASP A 47 17.03 28.81 9.88
C ASP A 47 15.61 28.94 10.48
N ASN A 48 14.80 27.91 10.31
CA ASN A 48 13.58 27.72 11.06
C ASN A 48 13.61 26.28 11.57
N ASN A 49 13.67 26.13 12.89
CA ASN A 49 13.52 24.89 13.63
C ASN A 49 12.13 24.26 13.43
N THR A 50 11.79 23.87 12.21
CA THR A 50 10.76 22.91 11.92
C THR A 50 11.47 21.59 11.71
N HIS A 51 11.48 20.74 12.72
CA HIS A 51 11.75 19.32 12.55
C HIS A 51 10.63 18.76 11.66
N GLU A 52 10.69 19.05 10.36
CA GLU A 52 9.99 18.29 9.32
C GLU A 52 10.58 16.90 9.45
N ALA A 53 9.86 16.01 10.13
CA ALA A 53 10.31 14.66 10.41
C ALA A 53 10.71 14.04 9.07
N GLY A 54 12.02 13.83 8.90
CA GLY A 54 12.52 13.32 7.64
C GLY A 54 11.90 11.96 7.37
N PRO A 55 11.93 11.47 6.13
CA PRO A 55 11.41 10.14 5.80
C PRO A 55 12.03 9.04 6.65
N MET A 56 13.28 9.27 7.07
CA MET A 56 14.05 8.42 7.98
C MET A 56 13.50 8.41 9.41
N ASP A 57 12.86 9.48 9.87
CA ASP A 57 12.25 9.58 11.21
C ASP A 57 10.86 8.93 11.26
N LEU A 58 10.14 8.92 10.13
CA LEU A 58 8.83 8.27 10.00
C LEU A 58 8.94 6.76 9.69
N TYR A 59 10.05 6.31 9.10
CA TYR A 59 10.27 4.92 8.73
C TYR A 59 10.09 3.91 9.89
N PRO A 60 10.61 4.15 11.11
CA PRO A 60 10.39 3.25 12.26
C PRO A 60 8.90 3.11 12.62
N MET A 61 8.15 4.20 12.58
CA MET A 61 6.71 4.18 12.88
C MET A 61 5.92 3.43 11.80
N PHE A 62 6.27 3.62 10.52
CA PHE A 62 5.68 2.85 9.44
C PHE A 62 5.96 1.36 9.57
N GLN A 63 7.19 1.01 9.95
CA GLN A 63 7.59 -0.38 10.17
C GLN A 63 6.79 -1.03 11.30
N ASP A 64 6.60 -0.34 12.43
CA ASP A 64 5.81 -0.84 13.56
C ASP A 64 4.36 -1.17 13.16
N VAL A 65 3.71 -0.27 12.40
CA VAL A 65 2.35 -0.49 11.90
C VAL A 65 2.30 -1.64 10.89
N HIS A 66 3.30 -1.73 10.00
CA HIS A 66 3.40 -2.82 9.02
C HIS A 66 3.48 -4.18 9.74
N VAL A 67 4.35 -4.29 10.74
CA VAL A 67 4.48 -5.52 11.55
C VAL A 67 3.16 -5.83 12.27
N MET A 68 2.44 -4.83 12.78
CA MET A 68 1.13 -5.04 13.42
C MET A 68 0.08 -5.61 12.44
N ILE A 69 0.06 -5.15 11.18
CA ILE A 69 -0.90 -5.59 10.17
C ILE A 69 -0.60 -7.02 9.68
N PHE A 70 0.67 -7.30 9.35
CA PHE A 70 1.05 -8.59 8.77
C PHE A 70 1.25 -9.68 9.82
N ILE A 71 1.96 -9.38 10.92
CA ILE A 71 2.30 -10.36 11.96
C ILE A 71 1.29 -10.28 13.11
N GLY A 72 0.92 -9.09 13.57
CA GLY A 72 -0.02 -8.92 14.68
C GLY A 72 -1.39 -9.55 14.39
N PHE A 73 -2.14 -9.00 13.42
CA PHE A 73 -3.44 -9.56 13.05
C PHE A 73 -3.34 -10.95 12.39
N GLY A 74 -2.26 -11.19 11.64
CA GLY A 74 -2.00 -12.48 11.00
C GLY A 74 -1.91 -13.63 12.00
N PHE A 75 -1.04 -13.51 13.02
CA PHE A 75 -0.89 -14.54 14.05
C PHE A 75 -2.03 -14.53 15.07
N LEU A 76 -2.68 -13.39 15.35
CA LEU A 76 -3.88 -13.37 16.20
C LEU A 76 -4.98 -14.27 15.63
N MET A 77 -5.22 -14.23 14.32
CA MET A 77 -6.20 -15.09 13.65
C MET A 77 -5.80 -16.58 13.63
N THR A 78 -4.54 -16.91 13.88
CA THR A 78 -4.08 -18.31 13.98
C THR A 78 -4.50 -19.00 15.27
N PHE A 79 -4.93 -18.25 16.29
CA PHE A 79 -5.39 -18.82 17.55
C PHE A 79 -6.67 -19.69 17.38
N LEU A 80 -7.39 -19.57 16.26
CA LEU A 80 -8.50 -20.46 15.91
C LEU A 80 -7.99 -21.82 15.39
N LYS A 81 -8.08 -22.84 16.25
CA LYS A 81 -7.67 -24.26 16.14
C LYS A 81 -7.83 -24.98 14.77
N ARG A 82 -8.64 -24.48 13.82
CA ARG A 82 -8.95 -25.17 12.55
C ARG A 82 -8.66 -24.37 11.28
N TYR A 83 -8.24 -23.10 11.37
CA TYR A 83 -8.04 -22.23 10.19
C TYR A 83 -6.69 -21.49 10.15
N GLY A 84 -5.78 -21.74 11.10
CA GLY A 84 -4.55 -20.95 11.23
C GLY A 84 -3.71 -20.82 9.95
N PHE A 85 -3.43 -21.92 9.25
CA PHE A 85 -2.56 -21.86 8.06
C PHE A 85 -3.20 -21.13 6.86
N SER A 86 -4.51 -21.31 6.64
CA SER A 86 -5.21 -20.64 5.53
C SER A 86 -5.56 -19.18 5.85
N SER A 87 -5.78 -18.84 7.12
CA SER A 87 -6.16 -17.50 7.55
C SER A 87 -5.02 -16.50 7.40
N VAL A 88 -3.78 -16.93 7.66
CA VAL A 88 -2.60 -16.07 7.49
C VAL A 88 -2.38 -15.75 6.01
N GLY A 89 -2.54 -16.74 5.12
CA GLY A 89 -2.37 -16.53 3.67
C GLY A 89 -3.40 -15.54 3.10
N VAL A 90 -4.68 -15.66 3.50
CA VAL A 90 -5.72 -14.71 3.08
C VAL A 90 -5.51 -13.33 3.69
N ASN A 91 -5.09 -13.25 4.96
CA ASN A 91 -4.74 -11.97 5.59
C ASN A 91 -3.60 -11.26 4.85
N LEU A 92 -2.53 -11.99 4.51
CA LEU A 92 -1.38 -11.42 3.81
C LEU A 92 -1.77 -10.91 2.41
N LEU A 93 -2.59 -11.67 1.68
CA LEU A 93 -3.08 -11.24 0.36
C LEU A 93 -3.98 -10.00 0.48
N LEU A 94 -4.89 -9.98 1.45
CA LEU A 94 -5.79 -8.86 1.66
C LEU A 94 -5.06 -7.60 2.15
N ALA A 95 -4.08 -7.75 3.05
CA ALA A 95 -3.25 -6.65 3.53
C ALA A 95 -2.39 -6.06 2.41
N ALA A 96 -1.75 -6.90 1.59
CA ALA A 96 -0.95 -6.44 0.45
C ALA A 96 -1.81 -5.64 -0.55
N PHE A 97 -2.97 -6.18 -0.94
CA PHE A 97 -3.89 -5.48 -1.83
C PHE A 97 -4.46 -4.21 -1.19
N GLY A 98 -4.82 -4.27 0.09
CA GLY A 98 -5.36 -3.14 0.84
C GLY A 98 -4.37 -1.97 0.95
N LEU A 99 -3.07 -2.26 1.12
CA LEU A 99 -2.03 -1.22 1.11
C LEU A 99 -1.90 -0.57 -0.27
N GLN A 100 -1.80 -1.37 -1.33
CA GLN A 100 -1.73 -0.84 -2.70
C GLN A 100 -2.97 0.02 -3.04
N TRP A 101 -4.17 -0.47 -2.71
CA TRP A 101 -5.41 0.25 -2.95
C TRP A 101 -5.54 1.51 -2.08
N GLY A 102 -5.11 1.43 -0.82
CA GLY A 102 -5.11 2.56 0.12
C GLY A 102 -4.21 3.70 -0.37
N LEU A 103 -3.00 3.37 -0.84
CA LEU A 103 -2.09 4.33 -1.47
C LEU A 103 -2.73 5.01 -2.69
N LEU A 104 -3.43 4.26 -3.54
CA LEU A 104 -4.17 4.84 -4.67
C LEU A 104 -5.28 5.77 -4.20
N MET A 105 -6.15 5.34 -3.28
CA MET A 105 -7.28 6.16 -2.81
C MET A 105 -6.80 7.43 -2.08
N GLN A 106 -5.77 7.31 -1.24
CA GLN A 106 -5.17 8.45 -0.54
C GLN A 106 -4.50 9.40 -1.53
N GLY A 107 -3.80 8.86 -2.51
CA GLY A 107 -3.18 9.63 -3.58
C GLY A 107 -4.21 10.33 -4.46
N LEU A 108 -5.30 9.66 -4.85
CA LEU A 108 -6.42 10.25 -5.60
C LEU A 108 -7.08 11.40 -4.83
N TRP A 109 -7.21 11.28 -3.51
CA TRP A 109 -7.81 12.33 -2.67
C TRP A 109 -6.90 13.55 -2.49
N HIS A 110 -5.57 13.36 -2.54
CA HIS A 110 -4.58 14.44 -2.48
C HIS A 110 -4.07 14.86 -3.87
N MET A 111 -4.83 14.58 -4.94
CA MET A 111 -4.45 14.96 -6.30
C MET A 111 -4.50 16.48 -6.48
N ASP A 112 -3.32 17.08 -6.67
CA ASP A 112 -3.18 18.41 -7.23
C ASP A 112 -2.88 18.27 -8.74
N HIS A 113 -3.75 18.82 -9.59
CA HIS A 113 -3.57 18.89 -11.06
C HIS A 113 -3.51 17.56 -11.84
N GLY A 114 -4.14 16.49 -11.36
CA GLY A 114 -4.30 15.27 -12.19
C GLY A 114 -3.16 14.26 -12.08
N LYS A 115 -2.16 14.48 -11.20
CA LYS A 115 -1.05 13.56 -10.98
C LYS A 115 -0.80 13.39 -9.48
N ILE A 116 -0.72 12.14 -9.03
CA ILE A 116 -0.32 11.80 -7.66
C ILE A 116 1.20 11.91 -7.61
N LYS A 117 1.71 13.01 -7.06
CA LYS A 117 3.14 13.16 -6.77
C LYS A 117 3.45 12.38 -5.50
N ILE A 118 4.02 11.20 -5.66
CA ILE A 118 4.58 10.48 -4.51
C ILE A 118 6.01 10.97 -4.34
N ASN A 119 6.25 11.68 -3.25
CA ASN A 119 7.58 12.09 -2.83
C ASN A 119 7.92 11.30 -1.57
N ILE A 120 9.04 10.56 -1.58
CA ILE A 120 9.57 9.96 -0.35
C ILE A 120 10.12 11.03 0.58
N PHE A 121 10.39 12.27 0.12
CA PHE A 121 11.12 13.31 0.84
C PHE A 121 10.29 14.47 1.39
N LYS A 122 8.96 14.37 1.47
CA LYS A 122 8.11 15.40 2.08
C LYS A 122 7.34 14.86 3.27
#